data_AF-A0A535BI34-F1
#
_entry.id   AF-A0A535BI34-F1
#
_cell.length_a   1.000
_cell.length_b   1.000
_cell.length_c   1.000
_cell.angle_alpha   90.00
_cell.angle_beta   90.00
_cell.angle_gamma   90.00
#
_symmetry.space_group_name_H-M   'P 1'
#
loop_
_entity.id
_entity.type
_entity.pdbx_description
1 polymer ?
#
loop_
_entity_poly.entity_id
_entity_poly.type
_entity_poly.pdbx_seq_one_letter_code
_entity_poly.pdbx_strand_id
1 'polypeptide(L)'
;MRTRVMARLDPRSRRLRDTAWTFLELLARPAPYIVRGVALGSLVLCFALAGFAASADALPDDTLYPVKIAAEKVRLALAAAPADRAAVELSIAEHRLGEAEKLAATGRTSDALVASAFYSEHIAAAAAELAPADEIDLSVQLESRFSAQRERALSLAATLATDVKSERASTVLAMIATSPLAPGRTQVERVAESAVTLAADLADAAEEAAPRAETRTATAAARATTRAVETLRATAGVSRAERQSTAHPTLQPAATQDPRASEAAKTTREAAEKARAAADKVKNAVKQKGNGASK
;
A
#
# COMPACT_ATOMS: atom_id res chain seq x y z
N MET A 1 8.49 52.95 -63.44
CA MET A 1 7.17 53.43 -62.95
C MET A 1 6.94 52.82 -61.57
N ARG A 2 6.67 53.68 -60.57
CA ARG A 2 6.80 53.42 -59.13
C ARG A 2 5.55 52.76 -58.53
N THR A 3 5.80 51.69 -57.77
CA THR A 3 5.10 51.12 -56.61
C THR A 3 3.89 51.87 -56.03
N ARG A 4 2.77 51.14 -55.84
CA ARG A 4 1.71 51.50 -54.87
C ARG A 4 1.60 50.47 -53.76
N VAL A 5 1.57 51.05 -52.57
CA VAL A 5 1.52 50.47 -51.23
C VAL A 5 0.12 49.87 -50.96
N MET A 6 0.07 48.62 -50.51
CA MET A 6 -1.06 48.07 -49.76
C MET A 6 -0.65 47.98 -48.30
N ALA A 7 -1.08 48.96 -47.51
CA ALA A 7 -0.85 49.03 -46.07
C ALA A 7 -1.95 48.26 -45.32
N ARG A 8 -1.54 47.09 -44.82
CA ARG A 8 -1.93 46.40 -43.57
C ARG A 8 -3.25 46.84 -42.91
N LEU A 9 -4.21 45.91 -42.89
CA LEU A 9 -5.24 45.81 -41.85
C LEU A 9 -4.56 45.33 -40.57
N ASP A 10 -4.70 46.10 -39.49
CA ASP A 10 -4.19 45.78 -38.16
C ASP A 10 -5.28 45.01 -37.38
N PRO A 11 -5.08 43.72 -37.01
CA PRO A 11 -6.06 43.00 -36.20
C PRO A 11 -5.99 43.50 -34.75
N ARG A 12 -7.03 44.25 -34.35
CA ARG A 12 -7.26 44.74 -32.98
C ARG A 12 -7.22 43.56 -32.00
N SER A 13 -6.11 43.45 -31.26
CA SER A 13 -5.88 42.36 -30.31
C SER A 13 -6.91 42.37 -29.18
N ARG A 14 -7.72 41.31 -29.10
CA ARG A 14 -8.64 41.07 -27.97
C ARG A 14 -7.81 40.92 -26.71
N ARG A 15 -7.93 41.89 -25.79
CA ARG A 15 -7.22 41.88 -24.51
C ARG A 15 -7.94 40.91 -23.57
N LEU A 16 -7.19 40.03 -22.92
CA LEU A 16 -7.65 39.04 -21.92
C LEU A 16 -8.50 39.64 -20.79
N ARG A 17 -8.36 40.95 -20.56
CA ARG A 17 -9.16 41.72 -19.59
C ARG A 17 -10.64 41.78 -19.95
N ASP A 18 -10.99 41.76 -21.22
CA ASP A 18 -12.39 41.82 -21.67
C ASP A 18 -13.09 40.48 -21.43
N THR A 19 -12.37 39.37 -21.59
CA THR A 19 -12.88 38.03 -21.27
C THR A 19 -13.12 37.87 -19.76
N ALA A 20 -12.19 38.34 -18.93
CA ALA A 20 -12.34 38.30 -17.47
C ALA A 20 -13.52 39.14 -16.98
N TRP A 21 -13.77 40.30 -17.60
CA TRP A 21 -14.93 41.15 -17.29
C TRP A 21 -16.26 40.50 -17.66
N THR A 22 -16.34 39.80 -18.79
CA THR A 22 -17.56 39.07 -19.17
C THR A 22 -17.88 37.90 -18.23
N PHE A 23 -16.87 37.21 -17.68
CA PHE A 23 -17.08 36.18 -16.67
C PHE A 23 -17.56 36.76 -15.33
N LEU A 24 -17.04 37.94 -14.95
CA LEU A 24 -17.44 38.63 -13.72
C LEU A 24 -18.87 39.17 -13.79
N GLU A 25 -19.31 39.71 -14.94
CA GLU A 25 -20.68 40.16 -15.16
C GLU A 25 -21.69 39.00 -15.25
N LEU A 26 -21.27 37.83 -15.74
CA LEU A 26 -22.12 36.63 -15.75
C LEU A 26 -22.36 36.09 -14.32
N LEU A 27 -21.38 36.26 -13.41
CA LEU A 27 -21.53 35.97 -11.99
C LEU A 27 -22.42 36.99 -11.25
N ALA A 28 -22.47 38.24 -11.73
CA ALA A 28 -23.19 39.34 -11.10
C ALA A 28 -24.69 39.42 -11.45
N ARG A 29 -25.20 38.59 -12.39
CA ARG A 29 -26.63 38.53 -12.69
C ARG A 29 -27.39 37.71 -11.62
N PRO A 30 -28.66 38.05 -11.31
CA PRO A 30 -29.50 37.27 -10.40
C PRO A 30 -29.94 35.98 -11.13
N ALA A 31 -29.01 35.04 -11.28
CA ALA A 31 -29.32 33.72 -11.79
C ALA A 31 -30.08 32.93 -10.71
N PRO A 32 -31.12 32.16 -11.08
CA PRO A 32 -31.85 31.32 -10.13
C PRO A 32 -30.88 30.36 -9.43
N TYR A 33 -31.13 30.06 -8.15
CA TYR A 33 -30.27 29.24 -7.29
C TYR A 33 -29.82 27.92 -7.94
N ILE A 34 -30.61 27.37 -8.84
CA ILE A 34 -30.31 26.17 -9.64
C ILE A 34 -29.06 26.37 -10.52
N VAL A 35 -28.91 27.52 -11.19
CA VAL A 35 -27.75 27.80 -12.05
C VAL A 35 -26.48 27.98 -11.21
N ARG A 36 -26.60 28.59 -10.03
CA ARG A 36 -25.48 28.67 -9.07
C ARG A 36 -25.11 27.29 -8.53
N GLY A 37 -26.12 26.46 -8.22
CA GLY A 37 -25.92 25.08 -7.78
C GLY A 37 -25.26 24.21 -8.85
N VAL A 38 -25.68 24.33 -10.11
CA VAL A 38 -25.06 23.63 -11.24
C VAL A 38 -23.65 24.14 -11.51
N ALA A 39 -23.41 25.45 -11.46
CA ALA A 39 -22.08 26.02 -11.65
C ALA A 39 -21.11 25.60 -10.53
N LEU A 40 -21.51 25.70 -9.27
CA LEU A 40 -20.71 25.18 -8.14
C LEU A 40 -20.52 23.67 -8.26
N GLY A 41 -21.57 22.92 -8.58
CA GLY A 41 -21.50 21.47 -8.77
C GLY A 41 -20.52 21.08 -9.88
N SER A 42 -20.56 21.77 -11.01
CA SER A 42 -19.62 21.56 -12.13
C SER A 42 -18.19 21.97 -11.77
N LEU A 43 -18.01 23.02 -10.97
CA LEU A 43 -16.70 23.47 -10.52
C LEU A 43 -16.10 22.47 -9.53
N VAL A 44 -16.88 22.01 -8.55
CA VAL A 44 -16.52 20.94 -7.63
C VAL A 44 -16.23 19.65 -8.39
N LEU A 45 -17.05 19.31 -9.40
CA LEU A 45 -16.82 18.14 -10.24
C LEU A 45 -15.55 18.28 -11.08
N CYS A 46 -15.27 19.44 -11.66
CA CYS A 46 -14.02 19.70 -12.39
C CYS A 46 -12.80 19.67 -11.46
N PHE A 47 -12.88 20.21 -10.25
CA PHE A 47 -11.81 20.11 -9.25
C PHE A 47 -11.65 18.67 -8.75
N ALA A 48 -12.74 17.92 -8.60
CA ALA A 48 -12.70 16.51 -8.25
C ALA A 48 -12.07 15.68 -9.38
N LEU A 49 -12.39 15.95 -10.65
CA LEU A 49 -11.83 15.27 -11.82
C LEU A 49 -10.36 15.65 -12.08
N ALA A 50 -9.99 16.93 -11.93
CA ALA A 50 -8.60 17.38 -12.04
C ALA A 50 -7.75 16.87 -10.86
N GLY A 51 -8.32 16.85 -9.65
CA GLY A 51 -7.73 16.20 -8.48
C GLY A 51 -7.60 14.69 -8.66
N PHE A 52 -8.53 14.03 -9.37
CA PHE A 52 -8.50 12.60 -9.67
C PHE A 52 -7.23 12.21 -10.44
N ALA A 53 -6.92 12.95 -11.51
CA ALA A 53 -5.74 12.70 -12.33
C ALA A 53 -4.42 12.91 -11.57
N ALA A 54 -4.35 13.95 -10.71
CA ALA A 54 -3.18 14.19 -9.86
C ALA A 54 -3.07 13.20 -8.68
N SER A 55 -4.20 12.75 -8.14
CA SER A 55 -4.26 11.79 -7.03
C SER A 55 -3.94 10.36 -7.45
N ALA A 56 -4.08 10.03 -8.74
CA ALA A 56 -3.77 8.70 -9.25
C ALA A 56 -2.31 8.31 -8.97
N ASP A 57 -1.40 9.29 -9.03
CA ASP A 57 0.02 9.08 -8.77
C ASP A 57 0.43 9.23 -7.29
N ALA A 58 -0.51 9.66 -6.44
CA ALA A 58 -0.24 9.95 -5.03
C ALA A 58 0.25 8.71 -4.26
N LEU A 59 1.31 8.89 -3.49
CA LEU A 59 1.89 7.94 -2.54
C LEU A 59 1.33 8.17 -1.13
N PRO A 60 1.48 7.22 -0.18
CA PRO A 60 0.90 7.31 1.17
C PRO A 60 1.14 8.61 1.95
N ASP A 61 2.26 9.30 1.71
CA ASP A 61 2.60 10.59 2.36
C ASP A 61 2.07 11.83 1.60
N ASP A 62 1.45 11.65 0.45
CA ASP A 62 0.96 12.77 -0.37
C ASP A 62 -0.41 13.27 0.09
N THR A 63 -0.61 14.59 0.00
CA THR A 63 -1.84 15.26 0.47
C THR A 63 -3.13 14.74 -0.17
N LEU A 64 -3.07 14.21 -1.39
CA LEU A 64 -4.21 13.68 -2.13
C LEU A 64 -4.43 12.17 -1.94
N TYR A 65 -3.56 11.48 -1.20
CA TYR A 65 -3.68 10.04 -0.99
C TYR A 65 -4.98 9.62 -0.28
N PRO A 66 -5.46 10.32 0.77
CA PRO A 66 -6.77 9.99 1.37
C PRO A 66 -7.93 10.08 0.37
N VAL A 67 -7.84 10.99 -0.61
CA VAL A 67 -8.84 11.14 -1.68
C VAL A 67 -8.79 9.93 -2.61
N LYS A 68 -7.59 9.43 -2.96
CA LYS A 68 -7.41 8.19 -3.72
C LYS A 68 -8.07 7.00 -3.02
N ILE A 69 -7.81 6.82 -1.72
CA ILE A 69 -8.42 5.74 -0.92
C ILE A 69 -9.95 5.87 -0.90
N ALA A 70 -10.48 7.09 -0.73
CA ALA A 70 -11.92 7.31 -0.72
C ALA A 70 -12.56 6.98 -2.08
N ALA A 71 -11.93 7.38 -3.18
CA ALA A 71 -12.38 7.06 -4.53
C ALA A 71 -12.41 5.54 -4.80
N GLU A 72 -11.39 4.80 -4.36
CA GLU A 72 -11.34 3.34 -4.48
C GLU A 72 -12.46 2.66 -3.68
N LYS A 73 -12.72 3.11 -2.45
CA LYS A 73 -13.84 2.61 -1.63
C LYS A 73 -15.20 2.87 -2.28
N VAL A 74 -15.39 4.04 -2.89
CA VAL A 74 -16.62 4.35 -3.64
C VAL A 74 -16.75 3.41 -4.84
N ARG A 75 -15.67 3.16 -5.60
CA ARG A 75 -15.69 2.19 -6.71
C ARG A 75 -16.08 0.79 -6.25
N LEU A 76 -15.53 0.32 -5.13
CA LEU A 76 -15.91 -0.97 -4.54
C LEU A 76 -17.38 -1.00 -4.09
N ALA A 77 -17.88 0.08 -3.47
CA ALA A 77 -19.26 0.17 -3.04
C ALA A 77 -20.27 0.20 -4.20
N LEU A 78 -19.87 0.75 -5.35
CA LEU A 78 -20.70 0.81 -6.56
C LEU A 78 -20.64 -0.48 -7.39
N ALA A 79 -19.63 -1.33 -7.20
CA ALA A 79 -19.52 -2.62 -7.86
C ALA A 79 -20.55 -3.61 -7.29
N ALA A 80 -21.61 -3.87 -8.06
CA ALA A 80 -22.73 -4.71 -7.62
C ALA A 80 -22.47 -6.19 -7.86
N ALA A 81 -21.90 -6.56 -9.01
CA ALA A 81 -21.63 -7.96 -9.35
C ALA A 81 -20.28 -8.44 -8.78
N PRO A 82 -20.14 -9.73 -8.43
CA PRO A 82 -18.86 -10.29 -7.97
C PRO A 82 -17.73 -10.11 -9.00
N ALA A 83 -18.03 -10.27 -10.29
CA ALA A 83 -17.08 -10.02 -11.37
C ALA A 83 -16.59 -8.55 -11.40
N ASP A 84 -17.49 -7.59 -11.22
CA ASP A 84 -17.13 -6.17 -11.15
C ASP A 84 -16.28 -5.86 -9.92
N ARG A 85 -16.62 -6.46 -8.77
CA ARG A 85 -15.85 -6.31 -7.54
C ARG A 85 -14.45 -6.88 -7.71
N ALA A 86 -14.33 -8.08 -8.26
CA ALA A 86 -13.04 -8.68 -8.57
C ALA A 86 -12.19 -7.79 -9.48
N ALA A 87 -12.81 -7.19 -10.52
CA ALA A 87 -12.10 -6.28 -11.42
C ALA A 87 -11.65 -5.00 -10.70
N VAL A 88 -12.46 -4.44 -9.79
CA VAL A 88 -12.07 -3.28 -8.98
C VAL A 88 -10.96 -3.65 -7.99
N GLU A 89 -11.06 -4.78 -7.29
CA GLU A 89 -10.02 -5.28 -6.38
C GLU A 89 -8.68 -5.50 -7.12
N LEU A 90 -8.71 -6.12 -8.30
CA LEU A 90 -7.51 -6.31 -9.12
C LEU A 90 -6.91 -4.98 -9.60
N SER A 91 -7.75 -4.00 -9.94
CA SER A 91 -7.31 -2.64 -10.28
C SER A 91 -6.65 -1.93 -9.08
N ILE A 92 -7.16 -2.13 -7.86
CA ILE A 92 -6.55 -1.57 -6.65
C ILE A 92 -5.23 -2.28 -6.38
N ALA A 93 -5.17 -3.61 -6.50
CA ALA A 93 -3.92 -4.37 -6.38
C ALA A 93 -2.85 -3.83 -7.35
N GLU A 94 -3.18 -3.63 -8.62
CA GLU A 94 -2.30 -3.03 -9.63
C GLU A 94 -1.75 -1.66 -9.18
N HIS A 95 -2.60 -0.80 -8.61
CA HIS A 95 -2.16 0.48 -8.05
C HIS A 95 -1.20 0.31 -6.87
N ARG A 96 -1.51 -0.60 -5.93
CA ARG A 96 -0.66 -0.86 -4.76
C ARG A 96 0.70 -1.42 -5.15
N LEU A 97 0.77 -2.28 -6.17
CA LEU A 97 2.04 -2.73 -6.72
C LEU A 97 2.82 -1.56 -7.32
N GLY A 98 2.19 -0.71 -8.13
CA GLY A 98 2.86 0.48 -8.69
C GLY A 98 3.36 1.46 -7.61
N GLU A 99 2.65 1.59 -6.50
CA GLU A 99 3.13 2.34 -5.33
C GLU A 99 4.34 1.65 -4.69
N ALA A 100 4.29 0.34 -4.47
CA ALA A 100 5.40 -0.42 -3.91
C ALA A 100 6.66 -0.30 -4.79
N GLU A 101 6.52 -0.35 -6.11
CA GLU A 101 7.61 -0.14 -7.08
C GLU A 101 8.27 1.24 -6.90
N LYS A 102 7.48 2.31 -6.81
CA LYS A 102 7.98 3.69 -6.62
C LYS A 102 8.62 3.90 -5.25
N LEU A 103 8.01 3.35 -4.21
CA LEU A 103 8.52 3.41 -2.84
C LEU A 103 9.84 2.63 -2.75
N ALA A 104 9.94 1.48 -3.42
CA ALA A 104 11.18 0.72 -3.50
C ALA A 104 12.28 1.45 -4.26
N ALA A 105 11.95 2.08 -5.40
CA ALA A 105 12.89 2.88 -6.18
C ALA A 105 13.43 4.10 -5.40
N THR A 106 12.69 4.60 -4.42
CA THR A 106 13.10 5.72 -3.56
C THR A 106 13.73 5.28 -2.22
N GLY A 107 13.94 3.96 -2.02
CA GLY A 107 14.54 3.41 -0.81
C GLY A 107 13.62 3.41 0.42
N ARG A 108 12.31 3.66 0.23
CA ARG A 108 11.30 3.70 1.30
C ARG A 108 10.81 2.29 1.64
N THR A 109 11.69 1.48 2.25
CA THR A 109 11.43 0.04 2.49
C THR A 109 10.17 -0.24 3.31
N SER A 110 9.94 0.46 4.42
CA SER A 110 8.75 0.24 5.27
C SER A 110 7.45 0.54 4.52
N ASP A 111 7.42 1.61 3.73
CA ASP A 111 6.25 1.95 2.94
C ASP A 111 6.05 0.97 1.76
N ALA A 112 7.14 0.51 1.14
CA ALA A 112 7.10 -0.52 0.11
C ALA A 112 6.56 -1.85 0.65
N LEU A 113 6.91 -2.23 1.90
CA LEU A 113 6.35 -3.41 2.58
C LEU A 113 4.84 -3.26 2.76
N VAL A 114 4.38 -2.12 3.27
CA VAL A 114 2.95 -1.84 3.46
C VAL A 114 2.18 -1.88 2.14
N ALA A 115 2.69 -1.21 1.11
CA ALA A 115 2.06 -1.21 -0.22
C ALA A 115 2.02 -2.62 -0.83
N SER A 116 3.09 -3.41 -0.68
CA SER A 116 3.14 -4.80 -1.14
C SER A 116 2.17 -5.70 -0.39
N ALA A 117 1.97 -5.47 0.92
CA ALA A 117 1.02 -6.22 1.72
C ALA A 117 -0.42 -5.91 1.27
N PHE A 118 -0.75 -4.64 1.03
CA PHE A 118 -2.05 -4.27 0.45
C PHE A 118 -2.25 -4.86 -0.94
N TYR A 119 -1.21 -4.90 -1.79
CA TYR A 119 -1.28 -5.61 -3.06
C TYR A 119 -1.72 -7.06 -2.88
N SER A 120 -1.07 -7.80 -1.97
CA SER A 120 -1.42 -9.19 -1.69
C SER A 120 -2.84 -9.36 -1.08
N GLU A 121 -3.27 -8.44 -0.22
CA GLU A 121 -4.64 -8.38 0.32
C GLU A 121 -5.67 -8.27 -0.80
N HIS A 122 -5.48 -7.33 -1.73
CA HIS A 122 -6.41 -7.08 -2.82
C HIS A 122 -6.41 -8.19 -3.89
N ILE A 123 -5.27 -8.87 -4.12
CA ILE A 123 -5.25 -10.09 -4.97
C ILE A 123 -6.09 -11.20 -4.33
N ALA A 124 -5.94 -11.43 -3.02
CA ALA A 124 -6.73 -12.44 -2.31
C ALA A 124 -8.23 -12.07 -2.30
N ALA A 125 -8.58 -10.79 -2.14
CA ALA A 125 -9.95 -10.30 -2.22
C ALA A 125 -10.56 -10.49 -3.62
N ALA A 126 -9.82 -10.16 -4.69
CA ALA A 126 -10.26 -10.40 -6.06
C ALA A 126 -10.53 -11.90 -6.31
N ALA A 127 -9.66 -12.77 -5.82
CA ALA A 127 -9.87 -14.21 -5.88
C ALA A 127 -11.14 -14.63 -5.12
N ALA A 128 -11.40 -14.08 -3.93
CA ALA A 128 -12.59 -14.38 -3.14
C ALA A 128 -13.90 -13.98 -3.84
N GLU A 129 -13.92 -12.87 -4.58
CA GLU A 129 -15.07 -12.45 -5.37
C GLU A 129 -15.30 -13.34 -6.60
N LEU A 130 -14.24 -13.86 -7.23
CA LEU A 130 -14.34 -14.77 -8.38
C LEU A 130 -14.67 -16.22 -7.99
N ALA A 131 -14.28 -16.68 -6.79
CA ALA A 131 -14.50 -18.07 -6.37
C ALA A 131 -15.95 -18.57 -6.47
N PRO A 132 -16.98 -17.81 -6.03
CA PRO A 132 -18.37 -18.20 -6.24
C PRO A 132 -18.82 -18.04 -7.69
N ALA A 133 -18.23 -17.12 -8.46
CA ALA A 133 -18.57 -16.91 -9.86
C ALA A 133 -18.14 -18.12 -10.72
N ASP A 134 -18.95 -18.57 -11.67
CA ASP A 134 -18.56 -19.58 -12.68
C ASP A 134 -17.91 -18.90 -13.89
N GLU A 135 -17.05 -17.91 -13.62
CA GLU A 135 -16.40 -17.09 -14.63
C GLU A 135 -14.97 -17.59 -14.87
N ILE A 136 -14.85 -18.61 -15.72
CA ILE A 136 -13.57 -19.24 -16.07
C ILE A 136 -12.62 -18.21 -16.70
N ASP A 137 -13.13 -17.38 -17.61
CA ASP A 137 -12.32 -16.39 -18.33
C ASP A 137 -11.70 -15.35 -17.39
N LEU A 138 -12.44 -14.91 -16.37
CA LEU A 138 -11.91 -13.97 -15.36
C LEU A 138 -10.88 -14.63 -14.45
N SER A 139 -11.06 -15.92 -14.14
CA SER A 139 -10.09 -16.70 -13.35
C SER A 139 -8.74 -16.84 -14.08
N VAL A 140 -8.80 -17.10 -15.39
CA VAL A 140 -7.60 -17.16 -16.25
C VAL A 140 -6.94 -15.78 -16.35
N GLN A 141 -7.73 -14.72 -16.52
CA GLN A 141 -7.20 -13.35 -16.57
C GLN A 141 -6.53 -12.94 -15.25
N LEU A 142 -7.10 -13.30 -14.10
CA LEU A 142 -6.52 -13.02 -12.79
C LEU A 142 -5.13 -13.66 -12.64
N GLU A 143 -5.02 -14.96 -12.93
CA GLU A 143 -3.74 -15.69 -12.87
C GLU A 143 -2.72 -15.11 -13.85
N SER A 144 -3.15 -14.80 -15.08
CA SER A 144 -2.27 -14.21 -16.10
C SER A 144 -1.74 -12.84 -15.68
N ARG A 145 -2.59 -11.97 -15.13
CA ARG A 145 -2.16 -10.66 -14.63
C ARG A 145 -1.25 -10.78 -13.42
N PHE A 146 -1.59 -11.66 -12.47
CA PHE A 146 -0.75 -11.93 -11.31
C PHE A 146 0.64 -12.41 -11.73
N SER A 147 0.72 -13.33 -12.69
CA SER A 147 1.99 -13.82 -13.24
C SER A 147 2.80 -12.69 -13.90
N ALA A 148 2.16 -11.87 -14.75
CA ALA A 148 2.81 -10.75 -15.42
C ALA A 148 3.34 -9.69 -14.43
N GLN A 149 2.60 -9.42 -13.35
CA GLN A 149 3.00 -8.51 -12.29
C GLN A 149 4.24 -9.00 -11.54
N ARG A 150 4.34 -10.30 -11.30
CA ARG A 150 5.51 -10.91 -10.65
C ARG A 150 6.76 -10.87 -11.51
N GLU A 151 6.62 -11.13 -12.80
CA GLU A 151 7.71 -10.99 -13.77
C GLU A 151 8.22 -9.54 -13.83
N ARG A 152 7.30 -8.58 -13.83
CA ARG A 152 7.62 -7.15 -13.76
C ARG A 152 8.36 -6.82 -12.45
N ALA A 153 7.86 -7.28 -11.31
CA ALA A 153 8.47 -7.08 -10.00
C ALA A 153 9.89 -7.69 -9.94
N LEU A 154 10.10 -8.86 -10.56
CA LEU A 154 11.42 -9.50 -10.67
C LEU A 154 12.41 -8.63 -11.44
N SER A 155 11.98 -8.11 -12.59
CA SER A 155 12.83 -7.26 -13.44
C SER A 155 13.24 -5.98 -12.70
N LEU A 156 12.31 -5.35 -11.99
CA LEU A 156 12.58 -4.13 -11.24
C LEU A 156 13.45 -4.42 -10.02
N ALA A 157 13.18 -5.50 -9.27
CA ALA A 157 14.00 -5.92 -8.15
C ALA A 157 15.47 -6.12 -8.56
N ALA A 158 15.72 -6.78 -9.70
CA ALA A 158 17.07 -6.98 -10.21
C ALA A 158 17.78 -5.66 -10.55
N THR A 159 17.06 -4.68 -11.12
CA THR A 159 17.64 -3.35 -11.39
C THR A 159 17.95 -2.59 -10.10
N LEU A 160 17.02 -2.58 -9.14
CA LEU A 160 17.15 -1.83 -7.89
C LEU A 160 18.15 -2.46 -6.90
N ALA A 161 18.43 -3.76 -7.02
CA ALA A 161 19.45 -4.44 -6.22
C ALA A 161 20.89 -3.95 -6.49
N THR A 162 21.11 -3.23 -7.60
CA THR A 162 22.42 -2.67 -7.93
C THR A 162 22.71 -1.32 -7.27
N ASP A 163 21.68 -0.65 -6.72
CA ASP A 163 21.82 0.63 -6.02
C ASP A 163 21.68 0.42 -4.50
N VAL A 164 22.70 0.86 -3.75
CA VAL A 164 22.79 0.80 -2.28
C VAL A 164 21.57 1.43 -1.61
N LYS A 165 20.98 2.49 -2.19
CA LYS A 165 19.81 3.17 -1.61
C LYS A 165 18.54 2.32 -1.67
N SER A 166 18.40 1.51 -2.71
CA SER A 166 17.20 0.69 -2.95
C SER A 166 17.42 -0.79 -2.65
N GLU A 167 18.60 -1.21 -2.22
CA GLU A 167 18.95 -2.61 -1.95
C GLU A 167 17.96 -3.33 -1.01
N ARG A 168 17.64 -2.75 0.14
CA ARG A 168 16.66 -3.35 1.07
C ARG A 168 15.26 -3.37 0.50
N ALA A 169 14.89 -2.34 -0.26
CA ALA A 169 13.56 -2.24 -0.83
C ALA A 169 13.39 -3.13 -2.08
N SER A 170 14.47 -3.45 -2.80
CA SER A 170 14.44 -4.41 -3.90
C SER A 170 14.13 -5.83 -3.42
N THR A 171 14.52 -6.16 -2.19
CA THR A 171 14.19 -7.44 -1.54
C THR A 171 12.67 -7.58 -1.36
N VAL A 172 11.96 -6.49 -1.07
CA VAL A 172 10.49 -6.47 -0.96
C VAL A 172 9.84 -6.84 -2.31
N LEU A 173 10.32 -6.26 -3.41
CA LEU A 173 9.83 -6.62 -4.75
C LEU A 173 10.23 -8.04 -5.16
N ALA A 174 11.40 -8.51 -4.71
CA ALA A 174 11.82 -9.88 -4.93
C ALA A 174 10.90 -10.89 -4.23
N MET A 175 10.38 -10.58 -3.03
CA MET A 175 9.38 -11.43 -2.35
C MET A 175 8.13 -11.62 -3.21
N ILE A 176 7.64 -10.56 -3.86
CA ILE A 176 6.50 -10.62 -4.78
C ILE A 176 6.83 -11.57 -5.96
N ALA A 177 8.03 -11.45 -6.51
CA ALA A 177 8.46 -12.24 -7.66
C ALA A 177 8.64 -13.74 -7.37
N THR A 178 9.23 -14.07 -6.22
CA THR A 178 9.71 -15.43 -5.90
C THR A 178 8.71 -16.29 -5.15
N SER A 179 7.64 -15.72 -4.58
CA SER A 179 6.60 -16.47 -3.86
C SER A 179 6.02 -17.59 -4.73
N PRO A 180 6.18 -18.89 -4.44
CA PRO A 180 5.76 -19.94 -5.38
C PRO A 180 4.24 -19.92 -5.62
N LEU A 181 3.78 -20.34 -6.81
CA LEU A 181 2.36 -20.63 -6.98
C LEU A 181 1.98 -21.78 -6.04
N ALA A 182 1.11 -21.48 -5.08
CA ALA A 182 0.61 -22.47 -4.14
C ALA A 182 -0.19 -23.57 -4.88
N PRO A 183 -0.21 -24.80 -4.36
CA PRO A 183 -1.09 -25.84 -4.89
C PRO A 183 -2.56 -25.48 -4.63
N GLY A 184 -3.45 -25.87 -5.54
CA GLY A 184 -4.88 -25.56 -5.43
C GLY A 184 -5.70 -26.26 -6.51
N ARG A 185 -6.97 -26.57 -6.19
CA ARG A 185 -7.87 -27.32 -7.08
C ARG A 185 -8.35 -26.47 -8.25
N THR A 186 -8.43 -25.16 -8.03
CA THR A 186 -8.81 -24.17 -9.04
C THR A 186 -7.72 -23.12 -9.21
N GLN A 187 -7.72 -22.41 -10.34
CA GLN A 187 -6.79 -21.28 -10.57
C GLN A 187 -6.95 -20.21 -9.47
N VAL A 188 -8.19 -19.85 -9.15
CA VAL A 188 -8.52 -18.86 -8.12
C VAL A 188 -7.99 -19.26 -6.74
N GLU A 189 -8.09 -20.54 -6.37
CA GLU A 189 -7.54 -21.06 -5.11
C GLU A 189 -6.01 -20.94 -5.06
N ARG A 190 -5.31 -21.25 -6.17
CA ARG A 190 -3.85 -21.08 -6.23
C ARG A 190 -3.42 -19.63 -6.08
N VAL A 191 -4.08 -18.70 -6.78
CA VAL A 191 -3.78 -17.27 -6.67
C VAL A 191 -4.01 -16.79 -5.24
N ALA A 192 -5.15 -17.17 -4.62
CA ALA A 192 -5.46 -16.78 -3.25
C ALA A 192 -4.44 -17.30 -2.23
N GLU A 193 -4.05 -18.58 -2.31
CA GLU A 193 -3.07 -19.18 -1.41
C GLU A 193 -1.65 -18.62 -1.63
N SER A 194 -1.30 -18.29 -2.87
CA SER A 194 -0.04 -17.61 -3.19
C SER A 194 -0.01 -16.19 -2.59
N ALA A 195 -1.12 -15.47 -2.68
CA ALA A 195 -1.27 -14.15 -2.08
C ALA A 195 -1.19 -14.19 -0.55
N VAL A 196 -1.78 -15.20 0.09
CA VAL A 196 -1.65 -15.42 1.55
C VAL A 196 -0.20 -15.68 1.96
N THR A 197 0.50 -16.52 1.21
CA THR A 197 1.92 -16.84 1.47
C THR A 197 2.76 -15.58 1.37
N LEU A 198 2.59 -14.82 0.28
CA LEU A 198 3.25 -13.53 0.10
C LEU A 198 2.92 -12.54 1.23
N ALA A 199 1.65 -12.43 1.64
CA ALA A 199 1.25 -11.53 2.70
C ALA A 199 1.89 -11.88 4.05
N ALA A 200 2.04 -13.18 4.34
CA ALA A 200 2.73 -13.66 5.53
C ALA A 200 4.23 -13.32 5.49
N ASP A 201 4.90 -13.59 4.36
CA ASP A 201 6.33 -13.28 4.18
C ASP A 201 6.59 -11.77 4.34
N LEU A 202 5.70 -10.92 3.82
CA LEU A 202 5.78 -9.47 3.97
C LEU A 202 5.54 -8.99 5.40
N ALA A 203 4.62 -9.65 6.13
CA ALA A 203 4.39 -9.35 7.54
C ALA A 203 5.61 -9.71 8.39
N ASP A 204 6.20 -10.88 8.15
CA ASP A 204 7.41 -11.34 8.84
C ASP A 204 8.60 -10.41 8.53
N ALA A 205 8.77 -10.01 7.27
CA ALA A 205 9.80 -9.05 6.87
C ALA A 205 9.62 -7.66 7.53
N ALA A 206 8.38 -7.21 7.69
CA ALA A 206 8.08 -5.95 8.37
C ALA A 206 8.33 -6.05 9.89
N GLU A 207 8.04 -7.19 10.51
CA GLU A 207 8.34 -7.45 11.92
C GLU A 207 9.86 -7.53 12.18
N GLU A 208 10.63 -8.11 11.26
CA GLU A 208 12.09 -8.11 11.32
C GLU A 208 12.69 -6.71 11.15
N ALA A 209 12.07 -5.87 10.31
CA ALA A 209 12.47 -4.49 10.12
C ALA A 209 12.09 -3.58 11.33
N ALA A 210 11.07 -3.96 12.10
CA ALA A 210 10.70 -3.23 13.31
C ALA A 210 11.76 -3.42 14.42
N PRO A 211 12.10 -2.34 15.16
CA PRO A 211 13.01 -2.47 16.29
C PRO A 211 12.39 -3.44 17.30
N ARG A 212 13.08 -4.55 17.58
CA ARG A 212 12.60 -5.59 18.51
C ARG A 212 12.25 -4.94 19.85
N ALA A 213 10.95 -4.88 20.15
CA ALA A 213 10.47 -4.51 21.47
C ALA A 213 11.15 -5.41 22.52
N GLU A 214 11.56 -4.81 23.63
CA GLU A 214 12.49 -5.29 24.65
C GLU A 214 12.05 -6.52 25.47
N THR A 215 11.34 -7.49 24.90
CA THR A 215 10.85 -8.64 25.68
C THR A 215 11.97 -9.62 26.06
N ARG A 216 13.09 -9.63 25.30
CA ARG A 216 14.26 -10.48 25.59
C ARG A 216 15.20 -9.89 26.65
N THR A 217 15.36 -8.57 26.72
CA THR A 217 16.26 -7.92 27.67
C THR A 217 15.66 -7.81 29.08
N ALA A 218 14.36 -7.56 29.22
CA ALA A 218 13.72 -7.51 30.54
C ALA A 218 13.78 -8.86 31.27
N THR A 219 13.56 -9.97 30.56
CA THR A 219 13.62 -11.32 31.16
C THR A 219 15.06 -11.77 31.42
N ALA A 220 16.02 -11.42 30.56
CA ALA A 220 17.43 -11.73 30.75
C ALA A 220 18.07 -10.88 31.86
N ALA A 221 17.74 -9.58 31.93
CA ALA A 221 18.19 -8.68 32.99
C ALA A 221 17.53 -9.03 34.33
N ALA A 222 16.23 -9.33 34.38
CA ALA A 222 15.59 -9.82 35.59
C ALA A 222 16.22 -11.14 36.07
N ARG A 223 16.47 -12.09 35.16
CA ARG A 223 17.12 -13.37 35.49
C ARG A 223 18.59 -13.21 35.89
N ALA A 224 19.33 -12.26 35.30
CA ALA A 224 20.70 -11.91 35.70
C ALA A 224 20.73 -11.22 37.07
N THR A 225 19.78 -10.33 37.34
CA THR A 225 19.66 -9.63 38.62
C THR A 225 19.27 -10.60 39.73
N THR A 226 18.31 -11.51 39.49
CA THR A 226 17.95 -12.56 40.45
C THR A 226 19.14 -13.46 40.74
N ARG A 227 19.88 -13.89 39.72
CA ARG A 227 21.08 -14.74 39.88
C ARG A 227 22.22 -14.02 40.59
N ALA A 228 22.42 -12.73 40.34
CA ALA A 228 23.42 -11.92 41.03
C ALA A 228 23.05 -11.71 42.51
N VAL A 229 21.79 -11.44 42.83
CA VAL A 229 21.29 -11.31 44.22
C VAL A 229 21.38 -12.63 44.97
N GLU A 230 21.14 -13.76 44.29
CA GLU A 230 21.26 -15.10 44.88
C GLU A 230 22.73 -15.48 45.13
N THR A 231 23.64 -15.08 44.23
CA THR A 231 25.09 -15.29 44.39
C THR A 231 25.69 -14.40 45.48
N LEU A 232 25.23 -13.15 45.61
CA LEU A 232 25.61 -12.25 46.71
C LEU A 232 25.07 -12.74 48.06
N ARG A 233 23.84 -13.28 48.10
CA ARG A 233 23.27 -13.85 49.33
C ARG A 233 24.00 -15.13 49.75
N ALA A 234 24.48 -15.93 48.80
CA ALA A 234 25.30 -17.12 49.08
C ALA A 234 26.73 -16.79 49.54
N THR A 235 27.23 -15.58 49.26
CA THR A 235 28.59 -15.12 49.64
C THR A 235 28.59 -14.14 50.82
N ALA A 236 27.43 -13.69 51.30
CA ALA A 236 27.27 -12.79 52.46
C ALA A 236 27.48 -13.45 53.84
N GLY A 237 28.33 -14.49 53.88
CA GLY A 237 28.93 -15.00 55.10
C GLY A 237 30.43 -15.04 54.91
N VAL A 238 31.10 -13.88 54.90
CA VAL A 238 32.47 -13.63 55.40
C VAL A 238 32.95 -12.23 54.97
N SER A 239 33.35 -11.48 56.00
CA SER A 239 34.30 -10.36 56.04
C SER A 239 34.01 -9.04 55.31
N ARG A 240 33.80 -8.04 56.17
CA ARG A 240 33.95 -6.59 56.01
C ARG A 240 35.41 -6.22 55.75
N ALA A 241 35.75 -5.77 54.54
CA ALA A 241 36.87 -4.85 54.30
C ALA A 241 36.81 -4.25 52.89
N GLU A 242 36.67 -2.91 52.84
CA GLU A 242 37.42 -2.00 51.97
C GLU A 242 37.52 -2.28 50.45
N ARG A 243 36.92 -1.42 49.63
CA ARG A 243 37.63 -0.41 48.80
C ARG A 243 36.70 0.26 47.77
N GLN A 244 36.99 1.53 47.55
CA GLN A 244 36.52 2.35 46.45
C GLN A 244 36.70 1.66 45.09
N SER A 245 35.67 1.71 44.27
CA SER A 245 35.72 1.97 42.82
C SER A 245 34.37 1.53 42.26
N THR A 246 33.65 2.40 41.56
CA THR A 246 33.21 2.14 40.19
C THR A 246 32.18 3.17 39.70
N ALA A 247 32.47 3.65 38.48
CA ALA A 247 31.55 3.89 37.39
C ALA A 247 30.39 4.89 37.60
N HIS A 248 30.58 6.06 36.97
CA HIS A 248 29.47 6.78 36.36
C HIS A 248 28.61 5.80 35.53
N PRO A 249 27.29 5.71 35.76
CA PRO A 249 26.42 5.01 34.84
C PRO A 249 26.31 5.87 33.58
N THR A 250 26.99 5.44 32.52
CA THR A 250 26.71 5.91 31.17
C THR A 250 25.25 5.56 30.88
N LEU A 251 24.37 6.56 30.91
CA LEU A 251 23.01 6.45 30.39
C LEU A 251 23.13 6.09 28.90
N GLN A 252 22.93 4.82 28.61
CA GLN A 252 22.79 4.31 27.27
C GLN A 252 21.57 5.03 26.64
N PRO A 253 21.69 5.61 25.43
CA PRO A 253 20.55 6.31 24.84
C PRO A 253 19.43 5.30 24.64
N ALA A 254 18.23 5.63 25.14
CA ALA A 254 17.01 4.90 24.82
C ALA A 254 16.98 4.67 23.31
N ALA A 255 16.92 3.40 22.90
CA ALA A 255 16.78 3.04 21.50
C ALA A 255 15.57 3.78 20.96
N THR A 256 15.79 4.74 20.06
CA THR A 256 14.73 5.40 19.33
C THR A 256 14.02 4.32 18.52
N GLN A 257 12.90 3.83 19.05
CA GLN A 257 11.97 2.98 18.31
C GLN A 257 11.58 3.80 17.08
N ASP A 258 11.90 3.32 15.87
CA ASP A 258 11.38 3.92 14.65
C ASP A 258 9.86 3.66 14.63
N PRO A 259 9.02 4.68 14.88
CA PRO A 259 7.58 4.49 14.97
C PRO A 259 7.00 4.01 13.63
N ARG A 260 7.64 4.34 12.50
CA ARG A 260 7.17 3.95 11.17
C ARG A 260 7.35 2.46 10.92
N ALA A 261 8.48 1.89 11.34
CA ALA A 261 8.72 0.46 11.18
C ALA A 261 7.76 -0.40 12.04
N SER A 262 7.44 0.07 13.26
CA SER A 262 6.46 -0.59 14.12
C SER A 262 5.02 -0.51 13.55
N GLU A 263 4.63 0.65 13.01
CA GLU A 263 3.33 0.81 12.33
C GLU A 263 3.25 -0.03 11.05
N ALA A 264 4.34 -0.10 10.28
CA ALA A 264 4.44 -0.96 9.11
C ALA A 264 4.23 -2.44 9.49
N ALA A 265 4.89 -2.94 10.54
CA ALA A 265 4.69 -4.32 11.00
C ALA A 265 3.25 -4.62 11.42
N LYS A 266 2.59 -3.68 12.08
CA LYS A 266 1.17 -3.83 12.46
C LYS A 266 0.27 -3.86 11.22
N THR A 267 0.44 -2.91 10.31
CA THR A 267 -0.41 -2.75 9.12
C THR A 267 -0.23 -3.89 8.12
N THR A 268 0.99 -4.38 7.90
CA THR A 268 1.22 -5.57 7.07
C THR A 268 0.62 -6.82 7.67
N ARG A 269 0.65 -6.97 9.01
CA ARG A 269 -0.01 -8.08 9.71
C ARG A 269 -1.54 -8.04 9.56
N GLU A 270 -2.15 -6.88 9.71
CA GLU A 270 -3.59 -6.69 9.46
C GLU A 270 -3.96 -7.06 8.00
N ALA A 271 -3.14 -6.66 7.02
CA ALA A 271 -3.34 -7.03 5.62
C ALA A 271 -3.22 -8.55 5.41
N ALA A 272 -2.24 -9.20 6.05
CA ALA A 272 -2.08 -10.66 6.00
C ALA A 272 -3.27 -11.42 6.60
N GLU A 273 -3.85 -10.92 7.70
CA GLU A 273 -5.06 -11.49 8.29
C GLU A 273 -6.26 -11.40 7.34
N LYS A 274 -6.44 -10.26 6.67
CA LYS A 274 -7.51 -10.09 5.68
C LYS A 274 -7.29 -10.96 4.44
N ALA A 275 -6.05 -11.09 3.95
CA ALA A 275 -5.72 -11.97 2.85
C ALA A 275 -6.09 -13.43 3.18
N ARG A 276 -5.76 -13.88 4.42
CA ARG A 276 -6.17 -15.21 4.92
C ARG A 276 -7.68 -15.36 4.96
N ALA A 277 -8.40 -14.38 5.50
CA ALA A 277 -9.85 -14.41 5.55
C ALA A 277 -10.49 -14.47 4.15
N ALA A 278 -9.89 -13.83 3.14
CA ALA A 278 -10.33 -13.91 1.76
C ALA A 278 -10.06 -15.31 1.14
N ALA A 279 -8.87 -15.89 1.36
CA ALA A 279 -8.55 -17.24 0.91
C ALA A 279 -9.45 -18.31 1.56
N ASP A 280 -9.79 -18.16 2.84
CA ASP A 280 -10.75 -19.04 3.51
C ASP A 280 -12.13 -19.01 2.83
N LYS A 281 -12.58 -17.84 2.35
CA LYS A 281 -13.80 -17.74 1.55
C LYS A 281 -13.67 -18.49 0.22
N VAL A 282 -12.53 -18.37 -0.47
CA VAL A 282 -12.25 -19.12 -1.72
C VAL A 282 -12.35 -20.62 -1.47
N LYS A 283 -11.65 -21.13 -0.45
CA LYS A 283 -11.64 -22.54 -0.09
C LYS A 283 -13.04 -23.07 0.24
N ASN A 284 -13.84 -22.28 0.96
CA ASN A 284 -15.22 -22.62 1.28
C ASN A 284 -16.11 -22.66 0.02
N ALA A 285 -15.98 -21.70 -0.89
CA ALA A 285 -16.71 -21.67 -2.15
C ALA A 285 -16.36 -22.87 -3.05
N VAL A 286 -15.07 -23.19 -3.19
CA VAL A 286 -14.58 -24.36 -3.95
C VAL A 286 -15.13 -25.66 -3.36
N LYS A 287 -15.14 -25.79 -2.02
CA LYS A 287 -15.70 -26.97 -1.33
C LYS A 287 -17.20 -27.12 -1.58
N GLN A 288 -17.96 -26.03 -1.56
CA GLN A 288 -19.40 -26.05 -1.82
C GLN A 288 -19.70 -26.49 -3.26
N LYS A 289 -18.95 -25.99 -4.26
CA LYS A 289 -19.09 -26.41 -5.66
C LYS A 289 -18.78 -27.90 -5.85
N GLY A 290 -17.69 -28.39 -5.24
CA GLY A 290 -17.32 -29.81 -5.30
C GLY A 290 -18.36 -30.76 -4.71
N ASN A 291 -19.04 -30.35 -3.63
CA ASN A 291 -20.11 -31.15 -3.04
C ASN A 291 -21.45 -31.06 -3.81
N GLY A 292 -21.70 -29.96 -4.52
CA GLY A 292 -22.90 -29.76 -5.33
C GLY A 292 -22.93 -30.58 -6.61
N ALA A 293 -21.77 -30.90 -7.20
CA ALA A 293 -21.64 -31.72 -8.40
C ALA A 293 -21.81 -33.23 -8.16
N SER A 294 -21.94 -33.66 -6.90
CA SER A 294 -22.03 -35.07 -6.51
C SER A 294 -23.45 -35.53 -6.14
N LYS A 295 -24.46 -34.69 -6.38
CA LYS A 295 -25.90 -34.99 -6.24
C LYS A 295 -26.59 -34.90 -7.60
#